data_AF-A0AAD5KR61-F1
#
_entry.id   AF-A0AAD5KR61-F1
#
_cell.length_a   1.000
_cell.length_b   1.000
_cell.length_c   1.000
_cell.angle_alpha   90.00
_cell.angle_beta   90.00
_cell.angle_gamma   90.00
#
_symmetry.space_group_name_H-M   'P 1'
#
loop_
_entity.id
_entity.type
_entity.pdbx_description
1 polymer ?
#
loop_
_entity_poly.entity_id
_entity_poly.type
_entity_poly.pdbx_seq_one_letter_code
_entity_poly.pdbx_strand_id
1 'polypeptide(L)'
;MTSVDRILGNVLVHKHNHIAAVLLFASCDYNSHWQNASTYEESRRTIIAQVQLITYNGFPSSPPGEELAEHLKLRPLLSCYDRSYDKETDARVSNEFSTAAYRSGHSTLQML
;
A
#
# COMPACT_ATOMS: atom_id res chain seq x y z
N MET A 1 -15.33 7.82 -13.63
CA MET A 1 -13.91 7.74 -13.23
C MET A 1 -13.35 9.14 -13.33
N THR A 2 -13.00 9.75 -12.20
CA THR A 2 -12.63 11.17 -12.15
C THR A 2 -11.16 11.35 -12.57
N SER A 3 -10.78 12.57 -12.96
CA SER A 3 -9.41 12.87 -13.43
C SER A 3 -8.31 12.44 -12.45
N VAL A 4 -8.61 12.46 -11.14
CA VAL A 4 -7.67 12.13 -10.04
C VAL A 4 -7.38 10.63 -9.97
N ASP A 5 -8.39 9.78 -10.13
CA ASP A 5 -8.23 8.31 -10.11
C ASP A 5 -7.22 7.87 -11.19
N ARG A 6 -7.31 8.50 -12.36
CA ARG A 6 -6.42 8.24 -13.49
C ARG A 6 -4.99 8.71 -13.23
N ILE A 7 -4.82 9.84 -12.53
CA ILE A 7 -3.51 10.36 -12.15
C ILE A 7 -2.82 9.39 -11.19
N LEU A 8 -3.52 8.93 -10.15
CA LEU A 8 -2.95 7.98 -9.19
C LEU A 8 -2.52 6.68 -9.87
N GLY A 9 -3.37 6.13 -10.74
CA GLY A 9 -3.02 4.95 -11.53
C GLY A 9 -1.72 5.13 -12.34
N ASN A 10 -1.59 6.26 -13.05
CA ASN A 10 -0.39 6.56 -13.82
C ASN A 10 0.86 6.69 -12.91
N VAL A 11 0.75 7.38 -11.78
CA VAL A 11 1.86 7.54 -10.83
C VAL A 11 2.37 6.17 -10.35
N LEU A 12 1.46 5.25 -10.00
CA LEU A 12 1.83 3.90 -9.55
C LEU A 12 2.52 3.10 -10.66
N VAL A 13 2.03 3.18 -11.90
CA VAL A 13 2.67 2.51 -13.06
C VAL A 13 4.06 3.07 -13.31
N HIS A 14 4.23 4.39 -13.32
CA HIS A 14 5.55 5.00 -13.51
C HIS A 14 6.52 4.64 -12.38
N LYS A 15 6.04 4.61 -11.13
CA LYS A 15 6.86 4.21 -9.98
C LYS A 15 7.29 2.75 -10.08
N HIS A 16 6.40 1.85 -10.48
CA HIS A 16 6.72 0.44 -10.71
C HIS A 16 7.82 0.30 -11.76
N ASN A 17 7.68 0.95 -12.91
CA ASN A 17 8.67 0.90 -13.99
C ASN A 17 10.03 1.48 -13.57
N HIS A 18 10.03 2.55 -12.77
CA HIS A 18 11.26 3.12 -12.24
C HIS A 18 11.95 2.15 -11.27
N ILE A 19 11.22 1.53 -10.34
CA ILE A 19 11.78 0.53 -9.42
C ILE A 19 12.36 -0.66 -10.20
N ALA A 20 11.63 -1.16 -11.20
CA ALA A 20 12.10 -2.26 -12.05
C ALA A 20 13.42 -1.91 -12.76
N ALA A 21 13.55 -0.69 -13.29
CA ALA A 21 14.78 -0.23 -13.92
C ALA A 21 15.95 -0.14 -12.92
N VAL A 22 15.71 0.36 -11.71
CA VAL A 22 16.73 0.43 -10.65
C VAL A 22 17.16 -0.97 -10.20
N LEU A 23 16.21 -1.89 -10.01
CA LEU A 23 16.51 -3.27 -9.65
C LEU A 23 17.30 -3.99 -10.73
N LEU A 24 16.94 -3.78 -12.00
CA LEU A 24 17.69 -4.34 -13.13
C LEU A 24 19.12 -3.80 -13.17
N PHE A 25 19.29 -2.48 -13.02
CA PHE A 25 20.61 -1.86 -12.97
C PHE A 25 21.47 -2.42 -11.81
N ALA A 26 20.91 -2.50 -10.60
CA ALA A 26 21.61 -3.04 -9.43
C ALA A 26 21.89 -4.55 -9.53
N SER A 27 21.05 -5.30 -10.25
CA SER A 27 21.22 -6.75 -10.44
C SER A 27 22.42 -7.10 -11.31
N CYS A 28 22.88 -6.20 -12.18
CA CYS A 28 24.14 -6.37 -12.91
C CYS A 28 25.36 -6.51 -11.97
N ASP A 29 25.29 -5.93 -10.77
CA ASP A 29 26.39 -5.96 -9.79
C ASP A 29 26.25 -7.09 -8.75
N TYR A 30 25.02 -7.54 -8.43
CA TYR A 30 24.76 -8.48 -7.31
C TYR A 30 23.88 -9.71 -7.63
N ASN A 31 23.05 -9.68 -8.68
CA ASN A 31 21.99 -10.68 -8.93
C ASN A 31 21.86 -11.01 -10.42
N SER A 32 22.94 -11.50 -11.04
CA SER A 32 22.99 -11.76 -12.50
C SER A 32 22.02 -12.83 -13.03
N HIS A 33 21.27 -13.50 -12.14
CA HIS A 33 20.30 -14.54 -12.47
C HIS A 33 18.84 -14.07 -12.46
N TRP A 34 18.57 -12.81 -12.12
CA TRP A 34 17.19 -12.31 -12.06
C TRP A 34 16.58 -12.23 -13.45
N GLN A 35 15.46 -12.93 -13.63
CA GLN A 35 14.68 -12.92 -14.87
C GLN A 35 13.60 -11.83 -14.80
N ASN A 36 13.04 -11.44 -15.96
CA ASN A 36 12.00 -10.41 -16.06
C ASN A 36 10.82 -10.62 -15.09
N ALA A 37 10.42 -11.87 -14.84
CA ALA A 37 9.35 -12.20 -13.90
C ALA A 37 9.72 -11.84 -12.44
N SER A 38 10.97 -12.10 -12.02
CA SER A 38 11.46 -11.75 -10.69
C SER A 38 11.49 -10.24 -10.49
N THR A 39 11.96 -9.48 -11.49
CA THR A 39 11.99 -8.02 -11.44
C THR A 39 10.58 -7.43 -11.30
N TYR A 40 9.60 -8.00 -12.00
CA TYR A 40 8.20 -7.58 -11.89
C TYR A 40 7.65 -7.83 -10.48
N GLU A 41 7.80 -9.04 -9.94
CA GLU A 41 7.26 -9.37 -8.62
C GLU A 41 7.91 -8.57 -7.50
N GLU A 42 9.23 -8.35 -7.55
CA GLU A 42 9.93 -7.54 -6.53
C GLU A 42 9.57 -6.05 -6.64
N SER A 43 9.40 -5.53 -7.86
CA SER A 43 8.88 -4.17 -8.06
C SER A 43 7.45 -4.03 -7.52
N ARG A 44 6.58 -5.02 -7.80
CA ARG A 44 5.21 -5.07 -7.30
C ARG A 44 5.17 -5.15 -5.77
N ARG A 45 5.99 -6.00 -5.17
CA ARG A 45 6.14 -6.15 -3.72
C ARG A 45 6.55 -4.84 -3.06
N THR A 46 7.50 -4.12 -3.67
CA THR A 46 7.95 -2.81 -3.18
C THR A 46 6.84 -1.77 -3.22
N ILE A 47 6.06 -1.70 -4.31
CA ILE A 47 4.91 -0.79 -4.41
C ILE A 47 3.85 -1.11 -3.36
N ILE A 48 3.52 -2.39 -3.15
CA ILE A 48 2.55 -2.81 -2.12
C ILE A 48 3.00 -2.35 -0.74
N ALA A 49 4.28 -2.53 -0.40
CA ALA A 49 4.83 -2.06 0.86
C ALA A 49 4.72 -0.53 1.01
N GLN A 50 4.95 0.24 -0.05
CA GLN A 50 4.78 1.69 -0.04
C GLN A 50 3.33 2.10 0.19
N VAL A 51 2.39 1.45 -0.49
CA VAL A 51 0.95 1.70 -0.30
C VAL A 51 0.54 1.38 1.13
N GLN A 52 0.94 0.22 1.67
CA GLN A 52 0.68 -0.16 3.05
C GLN A 52 1.25 0.86 4.04
N LEU A 53 2.51 1.29 3.85
CA LEU A 53 3.15 2.28 4.70
C LEU A 53 2.38 3.61 4.70
N ILE A 54 1.99 4.12 3.53
CA ILE A 54 1.21 5.36 3.40
C ILE A 54 -0.16 5.22 4.04
N THR A 55 -0.87 4.10 3.79
CA THR A 55 -2.20 3.86 4.33
C THR A 55 -2.16 3.76 5.86
N TYR A 56 -1.31 2.91 6.43
CA TYR A 56 -1.28 2.71 7.87
C TYR A 56 -0.65 3.87 8.64
N ASN A 57 0.17 4.72 8.01
CA ASN A 57 0.63 5.96 8.61
C ASN A 57 -0.37 7.12 8.48
N GLY A 58 -1.06 7.23 7.34
CA GLY A 58 -1.87 8.42 7.02
C GLY A 58 -3.38 8.28 7.24
N PHE A 59 -3.93 7.07 7.20
CA PHE A 59 -5.39 6.88 7.16
C PHE A 59 -6.12 7.10 8.50
N PRO A 60 -5.58 6.73 9.67
CA PRO A 60 -6.11 7.18 10.94
C PRO A 60 -5.60 8.60 11.20
N SER A 61 -6.28 9.60 10.64
CA SER A 61 -5.93 11.02 10.81
C SER A 61 -6.82 11.76 11.81
N SER A 62 -7.89 11.11 12.32
CA SER A 62 -8.74 11.66 13.37
C SER A 62 -8.28 11.16 14.76
N PRO A 63 -8.48 11.94 15.83
CA PRO A 63 -8.10 11.50 17.18
C PRO A 63 -8.67 10.13 17.60
N PRO A 64 -9.95 9.80 17.33
CA PRO A 64 -10.46 8.45 17.60
C PRO A 64 -9.82 7.37 16.70
N GLY A 65 -9.41 7.74 15.49
CA GLY A 65 -8.71 6.85 14.57
C GLY A 65 -7.29 6.52 15.04
N GLU A 66 -6.59 7.48 15.66
CA GLU A 66 -5.26 7.28 16.25
C GLU A 66 -5.31 6.25 17.39
N GLU A 67 -6.21 6.46 18.36
CA GLU A 67 -6.37 5.55 19.50
C GLU A 67 -6.69 4.11 19.04
N LEU A 68 -7.58 3.98 18.05
CA LEU A 68 -7.92 2.69 17.48
C LEU A 68 -6.74 2.06 16.73
N ALA A 69 -5.94 2.85 16.00
CA ALA A 69 -4.76 2.37 15.29
C ALA A 69 -3.67 1.87 16.25
N GLU A 70 -3.48 2.54 17.38
CA GLU A 70 -2.60 2.08 18.45
C GLU A 70 -3.12 0.79 19.10
N HIS A 71 -4.41 0.76 19.45
CA HIS A 71 -5.03 -0.39 20.09
C HIS A 71 -4.95 -1.66 19.22
N LEU A 72 -5.22 -1.50 17.92
CA LEU A 72 -5.15 -2.57 16.93
C LEU A 72 -3.73 -2.82 16.40
N LYS A 73 -2.72 -2.10 16.89
CA LYS A 73 -1.31 -2.21 16.47
C LYS A 73 -1.12 -2.09 14.95
N LEU A 74 -1.85 -1.17 14.33
CA LEU A 74 -1.83 -0.95 12.88
C LEU A 74 -0.61 -0.14 12.43
N ARG A 75 0.13 0.47 13.35
CA ARG A 75 1.29 1.32 13.02
C ARG A 75 2.46 0.45 12.53
N PRO A 76 3.01 0.74 11.33
CA PRO A 76 4.15 0.00 10.81
C PRO A 76 5.40 0.24 11.66
N LEU A 77 6.25 -0.76 11.75
CA LEU A 77 7.52 -0.65 12.47
C LEU A 77 8.46 0.34 11.76
N LEU A 78 9.17 1.16 12.54
CA LEU A 78 10.18 2.10 12.02
C LEU A 78 11.42 1.38 11.48
N SER A 79 11.66 0.15 11.95
CA SER A 79 12.76 -0.70 11.54
C SER A 79 12.39 -2.17 11.76
N CYS A 80 13.10 -3.06 11.07
CA CYS A 80 12.92 -4.51 11.15
C CYS A 80 11.60 -5.03 10.53
N TYR A 81 11.49 -6.36 10.50
CA TYR A 81 10.33 -7.08 9.97
C TYR A 81 9.35 -7.41 11.09
N ASP A 82 8.07 -7.14 10.87
CA ASP A 82 7.02 -7.52 11.81
C ASP A 82 6.75 -9.04 11.70
N ARG A 83 6.76 -9.72 12.85
CA ARG A 83 6.51 -11.17 12.97
C ARG A 83 5.13 -11.48 13.51
N SER A 84 4.26 -10.49 13.63
CA SER A 84 2.90 -10.61 14.17
C SER A 84 1.89 -11.30 13.23
N TYR A 85 2.33 -11.81 12.06
CA TYR A 85 1.46 -12.48 11.10
C TYR A 85 0.74 -13.68 11.73
N ASP A 86 -0.59 -13.62 11.71
CA ASP A 86 -1.47 -14.70 12.14
C ASP A 86 -2.27 -15.24 10.95
N LYS A 87 -2.09 -16.54 10.66
CA LYS A 87 -2.77 -17.24 9.57
C LYS A 87 -4.25 -17.50 9.84
N GLU A 88 -4.69 -17.42 11.09
CA GLU A 88 -6.08 -17.62 11.48
C GLU A 88 -6.90 -16.32 11.35
N THR A 89 -6.25 -15.19 11.10
CA THR A 89 -6.93 -13.90 10.88
C THR A 89 -7.70 -13.91 9.56
N ASP A 90 -8.99 -13.59 9.61
CA ASP A 90 -9.83 -13.42 8.42
C ASP A 90 -9.49 -12.11 7.69
N ALA A 91 -8.82 -12.23 6.54
CA ALA A 91 -8.40 -11.11 5.71
C ALA A 91 -9.46 -10.66 4.68
N ARG A 92 -10.70 -11.14 4.76
CA ARG A 92 -11.77 -10.74 3.84
C ARG A 92 -12.29 -9.35 4.17
N VAL A 93 -12.72 -8.64 3.13
CA VAL A 93 -13.43 -7.36 3.30
C VAL A 93 -14.88 -7.66 3.68
N SER A 94 -15.36 -7.05 4.78
CA SER A 94 -16.75 -7.22 5.18
C SER A 94 -17.71 -6.55 4.18
N ASN A 95 -18.93 -7.07 4.10
CA ASN A 95 -19.94 -6.53 3.20
C ASN A 95 -20.33 -5.10 3.61
N GLU A 96 -20.51 -4.88 4.92
CA GLU A 96 -20.86 -3.57 5.50
C GLU A 96 -19.81 -2.52 5.17
N PHE A 97 -18.53 -2.90 5.24
CA PHE A 97 -17.42 -2.02 4.87
C PHE A 97 -17.48 -1.64 3.39
N SER A 98 -17.67 -2.63 2.51
CA SER A 98 -17.69 -2.45 1.05
C SER A 98 -18.88 -1.64 0.55
N THR A 99 -20.07 -1.84 1.14
CA THR A 99 -21.31 -1.24 0.63
C THR A 99 -21.65 0.10 1.27
N ALA A 100 -21.23 0.33 2.52
CA ALA A 100 -21.63 1.51 3.28
C ALA A 100 -20.43 2.25 3.91
N ALA A 101 -19.69 1.63 4.82
CA ALA A 101 -18.75 2.37 5.68
C ALA A 101 -17.62 3.06 4.91
N TYR A 102 -17.03 2.39 3.91
CA TYR A 102 -15.94 2.97 3.11
C TYR A 102 -16.40 4.05 2.12
N ARG A 103 -17.73 4.23 1.96
CA ARG A 103 -18.29 5.36 1.18
C ARG A 103 -18.40 6.65 1.99
N SER A 104 -18.03 6.63 3.26
CA SER A 104 -17.98 7.84 4.11
C SER A 104 -17.14 8.96 3.47
N GLY A 105 -16.12 8.62 2.67
CA GLY A 105 -15.33 9.56 1.88
C GLY A 105 -16.13 10.44 0.90
N HIS A 106 -17.35 10.06 0.52
CA HIS A 106 -18.22 10.90 -0.32
C HIS A 106 -18.67 12.18 0.41
N SER A 107 -18.72 12.17 1.75
CA SER A 107 -19.07 13.35 2.55
C SER A 107 -17.93 14.36 2.69
N THR A 108 -16.69 13.95 2.41
CA THR A 108 -15.49 14.79 2.46
C THR A 108 -15.16 15.45 1.11
N LEU A 109 -15.84 15.07 0.04
CA LEU A 109 -15.71 15.73 -1.25
C LEU A 109 -16.22 17.17 -1.11
N GLN A 110 -15.35 18.15 -1.36
CA GLN A 110 -15.79 19.53 -1.48
C GLN A 110 -16.66 19.66 -2.74
N MET A 111 -17.94 19.99 -2.53
CA MET A 111 -18.79 20.50 -3.62
C MET A 111 -18.37 21.96 -3.87
N LEU A 112 -17.46 22.15 -4.81
CA LEU A 112 -17.22 23.44 -5.47
C LEU A 112 -17.76 23.37 -6.89
#